data_AF-A0A2I0I311-F1
#
_entry.id   AF-A0A2I0I311-F1
#
_cell.length_a   1.000
_cell.length_b   1.000
_cell.length_c   1.000
_cell.angle_alpha   90.00
_cell.angle_beta   90.00
_cell.angle_gamma   90.00
#
_symmetry.space_group_name_H-M   'P 1'
#
loop_
_entity.id
_entity.type
_entity.pdbx_description
1 polymer ?
#
loop_
_entity_poly.entity_id
_entity_poly.type
_entity_poly.pdbx_seq_one_letter_code
_entity_poly.pdbx_strand_id
1 'polypeptide(L)'
;MTISFSFPVQIERGDDPTKLAELYRVRLDEDDVIIAATDGLFDNLYEQEIASIVLKSLQAGLGPQDIAELLATRAQEVGWSTSARSPFADAAQAAGYVGYTGGKLDDVTVIVSLVQKSSSSRP
;
A
#
# COMPACT_ATOMS: atom_id res chain seq x y z
N MET A 1 -23.93 9.80 -2.44
CA MET A 1 -23.42 8.86 -1.43
C MET A 1 -22.25 9.55 -0.76
N THR A 2 -22.42 10.01 0.47
CA THR A 2 -21.32 10.63 1.24
C THR A 2 -20.46 9.50 1.80
N ILE A 3 -19.28 9.30 1.21
CA ILE A 3 -18.28 8.36 1.75
C ILE A 3 -17.73 9.01 3.02
N SER A 4 -17.91 8.34 4.17
CA SER A 4 -17.38 8.80 5.45
C SER A 4 -15.93 8.36 5.58
N PHE A 5 -15.10 9.15 6.27
CA PHE A 5 -13.69 8.84 6.51
C PHE A 5 -13.55 7.45 7.18
N SER A 6 -12.62 6.63 6.67
CA SER A 6 -12.36 5.26 7.15
C SER A 6 -13.54 4.27 6.99
N PHE A 7 -14.48 4.53 6.08
CA PHE A 7 -15.53 3.58 5.67
C PHE A 7 -15.42 3.28 4.17
N PRO A 8 -14.45 2.43 3.75
CA PRO A 8 -14.28 2.09 2.35
C PRO A 8 -15.49 1.31 1.82
N VAL A 9 -15.66 1.31 0.49
CA VAL A 9 -16.65 0.43 -0.17
C VAL A 9 -16.24 -1.02 0.07
N GLN A 10 -17.19 -1.83 0.54
CA GLN A 10 -17.02 -3.26 0.78
C GLN A 10 -17.94 -4.04 -0.15
N ILE A 11 -17.44 -5.16 -0.68
CA ILE A 11 -18.24 -6.08 -1.50
C ILE A 11 -18.81 -7.14 -0.56
N GLU A 12 -20.13 -7.18 -0.46
CA GLU A 12 -20.86 -8.09 0.42
C GLU A 12 -21.51 -9.25 -0.36
N ARG A 13 -22.04 -10.21 0.40
CA ARG A 13 -22.74 -11.35 -0.19
C ARG A 13 -24.00 -10.88 -0.91
N GLY A 14 -24.05 -11.12 -2.22
CA GLY A 14 -25.18 -10.75 -3.06
C GLY A 14 -24.90 -9.53 -3.93
N ASP A 15 -23.78 -8.85 -3.70
CA ASP A 15 -23.32 -7.79 -4.59
C ASP A 15 -22.84 -8.35 -5.93
N ASP A 16 -22.87 -7.47 -6.93
CA ASP A 16 -22.21 -7.67 -8.22
C ASP A 16 -20.88 -6.90 -8.20
N PRO A 17 -19.73 -7.58 -8.04
CA PRO A 17 -18.42 -6.93 -7.96
C PRO A 17 -18.12 -6.03 -9.16
N THR A 18 -18.67 -6.34 -10.34
CA THR A 18 -18.40 -5.58 -11.57
C THR A 18 -18.99 -4.18 -11.56
N LYS A 19 -19.96 -3.91 -10.67
CA LYS A 19 -20.58 -2.59 -10.49
C LYS A 19 -19.88 -1.74 -9.43
N LEU A 20 -19.09 -2.37 -8.56
CA LEU A 20 -18.43 -1.73 -7.43
C LEU A 20 -16.92 -1.56 -7.67
N ALA A 21 -16.31 -2.49 -8.41
CA ALA A 21 -14.90 -2.45 -8.73
C ALA A 21 -14.61 -1.38 -9.79
N GLU A 22 -13.59 -0.58 -9.52
CA GLU A 22 -13.04 0.34 -10.50
C GLU A 22 -11.99 -0.39 -11.36
N LEU A 23 -12.10 -0.26 -12.69
CA LEU A 23 -11.20 -0.93 -13.62
C LEU A 23 -10.23 0.07 -14.23
N TYR A 24 -8.94 -0.18 -14.01
CA TYR A 24 -7.85 0.61 -14.58
C TYR A 24 -6.98 -0.26 -15.51
N ARG A 25 -6.41 0.37 -16.54
CA ARG A 25 -5.40 -0.25 -17.41
C ARG A 25 -4.19 0.65 -17.45
N VAL A 26 -3.07 0.16 -16.95
CA VAL A 26 -1.80 0.87 -16.92
C VAL A 26 -0.83 0.14 -17.85
N ARG A 27 -0.11 0.90 -18.68
CA ARG A 27 1.00 0.34 -19.48
C ARG A 27 2.22 0.28 -18.58
N LEU A 28 2.90 -0.85 -18.61
CA LEU A 28 4.08 -1.13 -17.80
C LEU A 28 5.29 -1.29 -18.71
N ASP A 29 6.44 -0.88 -18.21
CA ASP A 29 7.74 -1.05 -18.83
C ASP A 29 8.62 -2.00 -18.00
N GLU A 30 9.71 -2.47 -18.61
CA GLU A 30 10.71 -3.26 -17.89
C GLU A 30 11.26 -2.47 -16.69
N ASP A 31 11.53 -3.18 -15.59
CA ASP A 31 12.01 -2.62 -14.31
C ASP A 31 10.96 -1.83 -13.50
N ASP A 32 9.71 -1.73 -13.99
CA ASP A 32 8.62 -1.21 -13.16
C ASP A 32 8.39 -2.10 -11.93
N VAL A 33 8.08 -1.46 -10.81
CA VAL A 33 7.72 -2.12 -9.55
C VAL A 33 6.27 -1.86 -9.24
N ILE A 34 5.50 -2.93 -9.06
CA ILE A 34 4.09 -2.87 -8.68
C ILE A 34 3.97 -3.27 -7.22
N ILE A 35 3.41 -2.36 -6.42
CA ILE A 35 3.07 -2.61 -5.03
C ILE A 35 1.54 -2.69 -4.93
N ALA A 36 1.03 -3.83 -4.51
CA ALA A 36 -0.38 -4.00 -4.14
C ALA A 36 -0.44 -4.38 -2.66
N ALA A 37 -1.27 -3.68 -1.88
CA ALA A 37 -1.33 -3.88 -0.44
C ALA A 37 -2.70 -3.55 0.14
N THR A 38 -2.93 -3.96 1.39
CA THR A 38 -4.06 -3.49 2.20
C THR A 38 -3.86 -2.05 2.66
N ASP A 39 -4.93 -1.42 3.15
CA ASP A 39 -4.89 -0.08 3.75
C ASP A 39 -3.91 -0.02 4.93
N GLY A 40 -3.70 -1.10 5.66
CA GLY A 40 -2.68 -1.17 6.72
C GLY A 40 -1.27 -0.71 6.31
N LEU A 41 -0.87 -0.87 5.03
CA LEU A 41 0.38 -0.26 4.52
C LEU A 41 0.22 1.26 4.32
N PHE A 42 -0.79 1.66 3.54
CA PHE A 42 -0.97 3.03 3.06
C PHE A 42 -1.48 4.00 4.12
N ASP A 43 -2.11 3.50 5.18
CA ASP A 43 -2.50 4.27 6.36
C ASP A 43 -1.28 4.66 7.20
N ASN A 44 -0.19 3.90 7.10
CA ASN A 44 0.98 4.05 7.96
C ASN A 44 2.23 4.59 7.26
N LEU A 45 2.39 4.40 5.95
CA LEU A 45 3.56 4.89 5.19
C LEU A 45 3.17 5.80 4.04
N TYR A 46 3.89 6.91 3.89
CA TYR A 46 3.71 7.80 2.74
C TYR A 46 4.25 7.14 1.47
N GLU A 47 3.65 7.44 0.32
CA GLU A 47 4.07 6.90 -0.99
C GLU A 47 5.56 7.13 -1.28
N GLN A 48 6.10 8.29 -0.88
CA GLN A 48 7.51 8.62 -1.06
C GLN A 48 8.42 7.77 -0.16
N GLU A 49 7.96 7.39 1.04
CA GLU A 49 8.69 6.47 1.91
C GLU A 49 8.70 5.06 1.31
N ILE A 50 7.55 4.59 0.83
CA ILE A 50 7.42 3.29 0.15
C ILE A 50 8.38 3.25 -1.05
N ALA A 51 8.34 4.27 -1.91
CA ALA A 51 9.23 4.37 -3.06
C ALA A 51 10.72 4.42 -2.66
N SER A 52 11.06 5.16 -1.60
CA SER A 52 12.44 5.20 -1.10
C SER A 52 12.90 3.85 -0.56
N ILE A 53 12.03 3.08 0.11
CA ILE A 53 12.36 1.75 0.63
C ILE A 53 12.61 0.81 -0.54
N VAL A 54 11.69 0.75 -1.51
CA VAL A 54 11.81 -0.08 -2.71
C VAL A 54 13.12 0.21 -3.45
N LEU A 55 13.40 1.49 -3.74
CA LEU A 55 14.59 1.89 -4.49
C LEU A 55 15.88 1.48 -3.78
N LYS A 56 16.00 1.76 -2.48
CA LYS A 56 17.19 1.41 -1.68
C LYS A 56 17.39 -0.10 -1.59
N SER A 57 16.30 -0.85 -1.44
CA SER A 57 16.34 -2.31 -1.40
C SER A 57 16.78 -2.92 -2.72
N LEU A 58 16.29 -2.43 -3.85
CA LEU A 58 16.74 -2.87 -5.17
C LEU A 58 18.21 -2.54 -5.41
N GLN A 59 18.67 -1.35 -5.01
CA GLN A 59 20.08 -0.97 -5.07
C GLN A 59 20.96 -1.87 -4.19
N ALA A 60 20.43 -2.37 -3.08
CA ALA A 60 21.08 -3.34 -2.21
C ALA A 60 20.97 -4.80 -2.73
N GLY A 61 20.32 -5.03 -3.86
CA GLY A 61 20.15 -6.35 -4.47
C GLY A 61 19.12 -7.24 -3.78
N LEU A 62 18.21 -6.66 -3.00
CA LEU A 62 17.14 -7.41 -2.34
C LEU A 62 16.05 -7.84 -3.33
N GLY A 63 15.46 -9.00 -3.06
CA GLY A 63 14.37 -9.54 -3.87
C GLY A 63 13.01 -8.94 -3.52
N PRO A 64 11.97 -9.20 -4.35
CA PRO A 64 10.61 -8.71 -4.10
C PRO A 64 10.03 -9.13 -2.74
N GLN A 65 10.32 -10.36 -2.31
CA GLN A 65 9.84 -10.88 -1.03
C GLN A 65 10.43 -10.11 0.15
N ASP A 66 11.74 -9.84 0.13
CA ASP A 66 12.42 -9.08 1.19
C ASP A 66 11.89 -7.64 1.24
N ILE A 67 11.61 -7.05 0.08
CA ILE A 67 11.00 -5.72 -0.02
C ILE A 67 9.59 -5.73 0.58
N ALA A 68 8.79 -6.74 0.27
CA ALA A 68 7.43 -6.88 0.80
C ALA A 68 7.45 -6.98 2.34
N GLU A 69 8.34 -7.81 2.89
CA GLU A 69 8.51 -7.98 4.33
C GLU A 69 8.99 -6.69 5.01
N LEU A 70 9.92 -5.97 4.39
CA LEU A 70 10.42 -4.70 4.91
C LEU A 70 9.32 -3.63 4.95
N LEU A 71 8.52 -3.52 3.89
CA LEU A 71 7.38 -2.60 3.83
C LEU A 71 6.33 -2.95 4.89
N ALA A 72 5.97 -4.25 5.00
CA ALA A 72 4.99 -4.70 5.98
C ALA A 72 5.46 -4.47 7.43
N THR A 73 6.72 -4.78 7.71
CA THR A 73 7.33 -4.56 9.03
C THR A 73 7.34 -3.07 9.37
N ARG A 74 7.76 -2.22 8.43
CA ARG A 74 7.83 -0.78 8.64
C ARG A 74 6.44 -0.17 8.86
N ALA A 75 5.42 -0.63 8.13
CA ALA A 75 4.04 -0.22 8.35
C ALA A 75 3.55 -0.60 9.74
N GLN A 76 3.83 -1.82 10.21
CA GLN A 76 3.48 -2.26 11.55
C GLN A 76 4.18 -1.42 12.63
N GLU A 77 5.48 -1.15 12.50
CA GLU A 77 6.20 -0.28 13.44
C GLU A 77 5.55 1.11 13.59
N VAL A 78 5.15 1.73 12.47
CA VAL A 78 4.45 3.01 12.49
C VAL A 78 3.04 2.85 13.07
N GLY A 79 2.32 1.78 12.72
CA GLY A 79 1.00 1.45 13.24
C GLY A 79 0.96 1.31 14.77
N TRP A 80 2.04 0.80 15.37
CA TRP A 80 2.21 0.72 16.83
C TRP A 80 2.58 2.06 17.49
N SER A 81 3.06 3.04 16.72
CA SER A 81 3.52 4.31 17.27
C SER A 81 2.35 5.22 17.61
N THR A 82 2.32 5.75 18.83
CA THR A 82 1.31 6.72 19.27
C THR A 82 1.62 8.17 18.86
N SER A 83 2.82 8.42 18.34
CA SER A 83 3.33 9.78 18.06
C SER A 83 3.96 9.95 16.69
N ALA A 84 4.18 8.86 15.93
CA ALA A 84 4.61 8.96 14.55
C ALA A 84 3.58 9.76 13.73
N ARG A 85 4.08 10.48 12.72
CA ARG A 85 3.20 10.99 11.68
C ARG A 85 2.88 9.84 10.73
N SER A 86 1.62 9.74 10.33
CA SER A 86 1.13 8.75 9.39
C SER A 86 0.13 9.39 8.43
N PRO A 87 -0.01 8.86 7.20
CA PRO A 87 -1.07 9.29 6.28
C PRO A 87 -2.46 9.25 6.92
N PHE A 88 -2.77 8.21 7.71
CA PHE A 88 -4.05 8.08 8.39
C PHE A 88 -4.29 9.21 9.40
N ALA A 89 -3.30 9.52 10.23
CA ALA A 89 -3.45 10.60 11.21
C ALA A 89 -3.65 11.96 10.54
N ASP A 90 -2.89 12.24 9.48
CA ASP A 90 -3.04 13.47 8.69
C ASP A 90 -4.44 13.55 8.05
N ALA A 91 -4.93 12.44 7.48
CA ALA A 91 -6.26 12.35 6.88
C ALA A 91 -7.39 12.46 7.93
N ALA A 92 -7.22 11.85 9.11
CA ALA A 92 -8.17 11.95 10.21
C ALA A 92 -8.29 13.39 10.71
N GLN A 93 -7.17 14.10 10.88
CA GLN A 93 -7.19 15.52 11.23
C GLN A 93 -7.89 16.37 10.16
N ALA A 94 -7.62 16.11 8.88
CA ALA A 94 -8.29 16.78 7.76
C ALA A 94 -9.80 16.51 7.71
N ALA A 95 -10.23 15.33 8.14
CA ALA A 95 -11.65 14.96 8.28
C ALA A 95 -12.32 15.52 9.56
N GLY A 96 -11.59 16.25 10.40
CA GLY A 96 -12.13 16.91 11.60
C GLY A 96 -11.94 16.15 12.90
N TYR A 97 -11.22 15.02 12.90
CA TYR A 97 -10.83 14.29 14.11
C TYR A 97 -9.63 14.96 14.78
N VAL A 98 -9.87 16.14 15.36
CA VAL A 98 -8.83 16.99 15.95
C VAL A 98 -8.11 16.24 17.08
N GLY A 99 -6.77 16.24 17.04
CA GLY A 99 -5.92 15.62 18.06
C GLY A 99 -5.55 14.16 17.82
N TYR A 100 -6.01 13.54 16.72
CA TYR A 100 -5.54 12.20 16.35
C TYR A 100 -4.06 12.25 15.92
N THR A 101 -3.24 11.40 16.52
CA THR A 101 -1.79 11.27 16.24
C THR A 101 -1.37 9.80 16.24
N GLY A 102 -0.19 9.49 15.70
CA GLY A 102 0.32 8.12 15.64
C GLY A 102 -0.03 7.41 14.33
N GLY A 103 0.28 6.12 14.26
CA GLY A 103 -0.19 5.23 13.21
C GLY A 103 -1.55 4.61 13.53
N LYS A 104 -2.03 3.80 12.58
CA LYS A 104 -3.22 2.96 12.72
C LYS A 104 -2.78 1.50 12.70
N LEU A 105 -2.80 0.83 13.85
CA LEU A 105 -2.48 -0.59 13.94
C LEU A 105 -3.54 -1.41 13.17
N ASP A 106 -3.09 -2.20 12.20
CA ASP A 106 -3.99 -2.94 11.29
C ASP A 106 -3.31 -4.21 10.73
N ASP A 107 -4.09 -5.07 10.08
CA ASP A 107 -3.56 -6.19 9.33
C ASP A 107 -2.87 -5.68 8.04
N VAL A 108 -1.58 -6.00 7.90
CA VAL A 108 -0.77 -5.54 6.76
C VAL A 108 -0.48 -6.71 5.83
N THR A 109 -0.92 -6.60 4.58
CA THR A 109 -0.53 -7.50 3.48
C THR A 109 0.10 -6.68 2.37
N VAL A 110 1.27 -7.10 1.88
CA VAL A 110 2.00 -6.43 0.79
C VAL A 110 2.42 -7.47 -0.25
N ILE A 111 2.15 -7.17 -1.52
CA ILE A 111 2.60 -7.91 -2.70
C ILE A 111 3.49 -6.97 -3.50
N VAL A 112 4.71 -7.44 -3.81
CA VAL A 112 5.68 -6.74 -4.64
C VAL A 112 5.90 -7.55 -5.91
N SER A 113 5.71 -6.93 -7.08
CA SER A 113 5.99 -7.53 -8.37
C SER A 113 7.00 -6.68 -9.15
N LEU A 114 8.02 -7.32 -9.71
CA LEU A 114 8.98 -6.69 -10.61
C LEU A 114 8.65 -7.08 -12.04
N VAL A 115 8.48 -6.08 -12.91
CA VAL A 115 8.22 -6.28 -14.32
C VAL A 115 9.53 -6.61 -15.02
N GLN A 116 9.58 -7.78 -15.67
CA GLN A 116 10.74 -8.22 -16.46
C GLN A 116 10.32 -8.43 -17.90
N LYS A 117 11.23 -8.17 -18.85
CA LYS A 117 10.99 -8.62 -20.23
C LYS A 117 10.85 -10.13 -20.25
N SER A 118 9.82 -10.60 -20.95
CA SER A 118 9.71 -12.02 -21.25
C SER A 118 10.91 -12.43 -22.10
N SER A 119 11.80 -13.25 -21.56
CA SER A 119 12.75 -13.98 -22.39
C SER A 119 11.96 -15.05 -23.14
N SER A 120 11.53 -14.75 -24.36
CA SER A 120 11.06 -15.77 -25.28
C SER A 120 12.27 -16.61 -25.74
N SER A 121 12.75 -17.49 -24.87
CA SER A 121 13.54 -18.64 -25.27
C SER A 121 12.65 -19.87 -25.15
N ARG A 122 11.90 -20.17 -26.20
CA ARG A 122 11.47 -21.54 -26.47
C ARG A 122 11.93 -21.93 -27.89
N PRO A 123 12.47 -23.15 -28.04
CA PRO A 123 13.04 -23.66 -29.30
C PRO A 123 11.99 -23.84 -30.40
#